data_AF-A0A2S1RAI6-F1
#
_entry.id   AF-A0A2S1RAI6-F1
#
_cell.length_a   1.000
_cell.length_b   1.000
_cell.length_c   1.000
_cell.angle_alpha   90.00
_cell.angle_beta   90.00
_cell.angle_gamma   90.00
#
_symmetry.space_group_name_H-M   'P 1'
#
loop_
_entity.id
_entity.type
_entity.pdbx_description
1 polymer ?
#
loop_
_entity_poly.entity_id
_entity_poly.type
_entity_poly.pdbx_seq_one_letter_code
_entity_poly.pdbx_strand_id
1 'polypeptide(L)'
;MLATGYTLHYPFIDRRHLDWAEGSAAPDLHLNIFPSARDDLAVLGMSEASGIGWQGRYEQADIVARYLAARRDDSPARRAALVVVDSSRRGPRPDLTAGYKYLGVDRMAYYVNKTAYRDAVTGLVAEMTRAAGGAA
;
A
#
# COMPACT_ATOMS: atom_id res chain seq x y z
N MET A 1 18.35 16.80 -25.16
CA MET A 1 17.39 16.49 -24.06
C MET A 1 17.94 15.33 -23.27
N LEU A 2 17.78 15.31 -21.95
CA LEU A 2 18.21 14.21 -21.07
C LEU A 2 16.97 13.44 -20.58
N ALA A 3 16.95 12.13 -20.81
CA ALA A 3 15.83 11.24 -20.47
C ALA A 3 16.17 10.37 -19.24
N THR A 4 16.57 11.01 -18.14
CA THR A 4 17.15 10.36 -16.94
C THR A 4 16.12 9.97 -15.88
N GLY A 5 14.83 10.16 -16.14
CA GLY A 5 13.75 9.81 -15.21
C GLY A 5 13.45 10.88 -14.16
N TYR A 6 12.83 10.46 -13.05
CA TYR A 6 12.32 11.34 -11.98
C TYR A 6 12.67 10.79 -10.60
N THR A 7 12.78 11.68 -9.62
CA THR A 7 12.92 11.33 -8.20
C THR A 7 11.65 11.68 -7.45
N LEU A 8 11.34 10.89 -6.42
CA LEU A 8 10.22 11.19 -5.52
C LEU A 8 10.59 12.38 -4.63
N HIS A 9 9.65 13.32 -4.48
CA HIS A 9 9.82 14.48 -3.59
C HIS A 9 8.45 14.92 -3.05
N TYR A 10 8.26 14.83 -1.74
CA TYR A 10 7.03 15.22 -1.05
C TYR A 10 7.29 16.41 -0.11
N PRO A 11 7.27 17.66 -0.62
CA PRO A 11 7.70 18.84 0.14
C PRO A 11 6.73 19.26 1.26
N PHE A 12 5.59 18.58 1.38
CA PHE A 12 4.52 18.88 2.33
C PHE A 12 4.49 17.90 3.51
N ILE A 13 5.34 16.87 3.52
CA ILE A 13 5.40 15.89 4.61
C ILE A 13 6.84 15.42 4.86
N ASP A 14 7.21 15.35 6.13
CA ASP A 14 8.51 14.85 6.54
C ASP A 14 8.64 13.34 6.24
N ARG A 15 9.79 12.94 5.68
CA ARG A 15 10.15 11.55 5.35
C ARG A 15 9.97 10.60 6.53
N ARG A 16 10.19 11.07 7.77
CA ARG A 16 10.02 10.27 9.00
C ARG A 16 8.60 9.75 9.21
N HIS A 17 7.60 10.31 8.52
CA HIS A 17 6.20 9.88 8.60
C HIS A 17 5.83 8.81 7.56
N LEU A 18 6.70 8.54 6.60
CA LEU A 18 6.45 7.65 5.46
C LEU A 18 7.35 6.41 5.47
N ASP A 19 7.95 6.07 6.60
CA ASP A 19 8.97 5.01 6.67
C ASP A 19 10.07 5.19 5.61
N TRP A 20 10.43 6.44 5.35
CA TRP A 20 11.33 6.77 4.26
C TRP A 20 12.73 7.04 4.81
N ALA A 21 13.50 5.96 4.95
CA ALA A 21 14.87 6.00 5.41
C ALA A 21 15.73 6.96 4.57
N GLU A 22 16.70 7.60 5.20
CA GLU A 22 17.66 8.48 4.53
C GLU A 22 18.43 7.71 3.46
N GLY A 23 18.68 8.35 2.31
CA GLY A 23 19.35 7.72 1.17
C GLY A 23 18.49 6.72 0.36
N SER A 24 17.34 6.26 0.86
CA SER A 24 16.43 5.41 0.07
C SER A 24 15.72 6.22 -1.02
N ALA A 25 15.55 5.61 -2.20
CA ALA A 25 14.88 6.23 -3.35
C ALA A 25 13.35 6.36 -3.19
N ALA A 26 12.74 5.57 -2.31
CA ALA A 26 11.29 5.52 -2.07
C ALA A 26 10.97 5.15 -0.62
N PRO A 27 9.75 5.45 -0.13
CA PRO A 27 9.28 5.03 1.19
C PRO A 27 8.98 3.53 1.26
N ASP A 28 9.25 2.88 2.42
CA ASP A 28 8.93 1.46 2.65
C ASP A 28 7.53 1.27 3.27
N LEU A 29 6.50 1.44 2.45
CA LEU A 29 5.11 1.37 2.89
C LEU A 29 4.54 -0.05 2.71
N HIS A 30 3.73 -0.50 3.67
CA HIS A 30 2.96 -1.73 3.54
C HIS A 30 2.01 -1.63 2.34
N LEU A 31 2.11 -2.59 1.41
CA LEU A 31 1.41 -2.60 0.11
C LEU A 31 1.65 -1.34 -0.73
N ASN A 32 2.75 -0.62 -0.53
CA ASN A 32 2.98 0.72 -1.08
C ASN A 32 1.86 1.75 -0.74
N ILE A 33 1.12 1.54 0.36
CA ILE A 33 0.00 2.38 0.79
C ILE A 33 0.22 2.93 2.19
N PHE A 34 0.44 2.06 3.17
CA PHE A 34 0.38 2.42 4.59
C PHE A 34 1.78 2.46 5.22
N PRO A 35 2.16 3.59 5.87
CA PRO A 35 3.30 3.57 6.78
C PRO A 35 3.05 2.58 7.93
N SER A 36 4.10 2.07 8.55
CA SER A 36 4.03 1.09 9.64
C SER A 36 3.54 1.71 10.95
N ALA A 37 3.93 2.96 11.25
CA ALA A 37 3.67 3.60 12.54
C ALA A 37 2.45 4.53 12.59
N ARG A 38 1.78 4.82 11.46
CA ARG A 38 0.70 5.82 11.38
C ARG A 38 -0.62 5.24 10.90
N ASP A 39 -1.70 5.42 11.65
CA ASP A 39 -3.04 4.97 11.24
C ASP A 39 -3.84 6.04 10.48
N ASP A 40 -3.31 7.26 10.38
CA ASP A 40 -3.96 8.45 9.84
C ASP A 40 -3.34 8.94 8.53
N LEU A 41 -2.43 8.16 7.95
CA LEU A 41 -1.73 8.48 6.72
C LEU A 41 -1.76 7.30 5.75
N ALA A 42 -2.04 7.60 4.49
CA ALA A 42 -1.96 6.65 3.39
C ALA A 42 -1.41 7.36 2.14
N VAL A 43 -0.67 6.61 1.33
CA VAL A 43 -0.18 7.04 0.02
C VAL A 43 -0.97 6.32 -1.06
N LEU A 44 -1.46 7.05 -2.05
CA LEU A 44 -2.16 6.52 -3.20
C LEU A 44 -1.37 6.82 -4.48
N GLY A 45 -1.34 5.87 -5.40
CA GLY A 45 -0.67 6.00 -6.68
C GLY A 45 0.80 5.56 -6.70
N MET A 46 1.37 5.18 -5.55
CA MET A 46 2.73 4.67 -5.43
C MET A 46 2.78 3.18 -5.84
N SER A 47 2.76 2.90 -7.13
CA SER A 47 3.08 1.56 -7.64
C SER A 47 3.44 1.65 -9.11
N GLU A 48 4.43 0.86 -9.51
CA GLU A 48 4.79 0.72 -10.91
C GLU A 48 4.96 -0.76 -11.24
N ALA A 49 4.37 -1.20 -12.34
CA ALA A 49 4.44 -2.57 -12.80
C ALA A 49 4.04 -2.62 -14.27
N SER A 50 4.48 -3.67 -14.96
CA SER A 50 4.05 -3.90 -16.34
C SER A 50 2.52 -4.08 -16.39
N GLY A 51 1.83 -3.11 -16.99
CA GLY A 51 0.39 -3.17 -17.26
C GLY A 51 -0.54 -3.12 -16.04
N ILE A 52 -0.10 -2.59 -14.88
CA ILE A 52 -0.99 -2.43 -13.70
C ILE A 52 -1.99 -1.27 -13.86
N GLY A 53 -1.60 -0.23 -14.61
CA GLY A 53 -2.49 0.84 -15.07
C GLY A 53 -3.34 1.49 -13.98
N TRP A 54 -4.59 1.82 -14.33
CA TRP A 54 -5.58 2.40 -13.42
C TRP A 54 -6.04 1.42 -12.33
N GLN A 55 -6.12 0.14 -12.65
CA GLN A 55 -6.72 -0.87 -11.78
C GLN A 55 -6.02 -0.98 -10.42
N GLY A 56 -4.68 -0.95 -10.39
CA GLY A 56 -3.94 -0.97 -9.11
C GLY A 56 -4.20 0.27 -8.25
N ARG A 57 -4.38 1.45 -8.88
CA ARG A 57 -4.69 2.69 -8.15
C ARG A 57 -6.12 2.67 -7.61
N TYR A 58 -7.07 2.13 -8.37
CA TYR A 58 -8.43 1.90 -7.90
C TYR A 58 -8.44 0.97 -6.67
N GLU A 59 -7.71 -0.15 -6.72
CA GLU A 59 -7.65 -1.11 -5.62
C GLU A 59 -6.99 -0.51 -4.37
N GLN A 60 -5.92 0.30 -4.53
CA GLN A 60 -5.36 1.09 -3.42
C GLN A 60 -6.39 2.05 -2.82
N ALA A 61 -7.15 2.76 -3.66
CA ALA A 61 -8.16 3.71 -3.20
C ALA A 61 -9.32 3.01 -2.48
N ASP A 62 -9.77 1.84 -2.96
CA ASP A 62 -10.85 1.07 -2.34
C ASP A 62 -10.51 0.65 -0.91
N ILE A 63 -9.32 0.08 -0.70
CA ILE A 63 -8.91 -0.31 0.67
C ILE A 63 -8.78 0.89 1.60
N VAL A 64 -8.20 2.01 1.13
CA VAL A 64 -8.07 3.24 1.94
C VAL A 64 -9.45 3.81 2.28
N ALA A 65 -10.37 3.87 1.32
CA ALA A 65 -11.73 4.36 1.55
C ALA A 65 -12.48 3.50 2.58
N ARG A 66 -12.38 2.17 2.49
CA ARG A 66 -12.99 1.24 3.46
C ARG A 66 -12.37 1.37 4.84
N TYR A 67 -11.05 1.51 4.93
CA TYR A 67 -10.35 1.72 6.19
C TYR A 67 -10.81 3.02 6.86
N LEU A 68 -10.83 4.13 6.13
CA LEU A 68 -11.30 5.42 6.64
C LEU A 68 -12.79 5.38 7.03
N ALA A 69 -13.64 4.68 6.26
CA ALA A 69 -15.04 4.51 6.59
C ALA A 69 -15.23 3.70 7.89
N ALA A 70 -14.42 2.66 8.09
CA ALA A 70 -14.44 1.88 9.32
C ALA A 70 -13.96 2.68 10.54
N ARG A 71 -13.06 3.66 10.37
CA ARG A 71 -12.63 4.54 11.48
C ARG A 71 -13.72 5.52 11.95
N ARG A 72 -14.80 5.72 11.20
CA ARG A 72 -15.87 6.68 11.55
C ARG A 72 -16.90 6.12 12.54
N ASP A 73 -16.94 4.80 12.72
CA ASP A 73 -17.92 4.11 13.57
C ASP A 73 -17.22 3.05 14.42
N ASP A 74 -17.54 3.00 15.71
CA ASP A 74 -16.96 2.08 16.68
C ASP A 74 -17.83 0.82 16.88
N SER A 75 -18.54 0.38 15.84
CA SER A 75 -19.23 -0.89 15.90
C SER A 75 -18.25 -2.08 15.92
N PRO A 76 -18.61 -3.22 16.53
CA PRO A 76 -17.75 -4.40 16.57
C PRO A 76 -17.26 -4.85 15.19
N ALA A 77 -18.13 -4.76 14.17
CA ALA A 77 -17.79 -5.09 12.79
C ALA A 77 -16.71 -4.16 12.20
N ARG A 78 -16.80 -2.84 12.46
CA ARG A 78 -15.80 -1.89 11.97
C ARG A 78 -14.47 -2.06 12.68
N ARG A 79 -14.47 -2.25 14.01
CA ARG A 79 -13.25 -2.60 14.75
C ARG A 79 -12.59 -3.86 14.19
N ALA A 80 -13.35 -4.91 13.91
CA ALA A 80 -12.82 -6.15 13.33
C ALA A 80 -12.16 -5.91 11.96
N ALA A 81 -12.77 -5.09 11.09
CA ALA A 81 -12.18 -4.72 9.80
C ALA A 81 -10.89 -3.90 9.94
N LEU A 82 -10.81 -2.99 10.92
CA LEU A 82 -9.59 -2.22 11.19
C LEU A 82 -8.45 -3.13 11.66
N VAL A 83 -8.74 -4.09 12.54
CA VAL A 83 -7.76 -5.05 13.05
C VAL A 83 -7.10 -5.84 11.91
N VAL A 84 -7.84 -6.20 10.86
CA VAL A 84 -7.29 -6.87 9.67
C VAL A 84 -6.17 -6.04 9.03
N VAL A 85 -6.41 -4.77 8.71
CA VAL A 85 -5.39 -3.89 8.09
C VAL A 85 -4.23 -3.62 9.04
N ASP A 86 -4.53 -3.34 10.31
CA ASP A 86 -3.50 -3.00 11.27
C ASP A 86 -2.60 -4.21 11.61
N SER A 87 -3.16 -5.42 11.62
CA SER A 87 -2.39 -6.65 11.78
C SER A 87 -1.56 -6.98 10.53
N SER A 88 -2.10 -6.81 9.32
CA SER A 88 -1.34 -7.05 8.09
C SER A 88 -0.11 -6.14 8.00
N ARG A 89 -0.23 -4.89 8.45
CA ARG A 89 0.87 -3.91 8.51
C ARG A 89 1.99 -4.29 9.46
N ARG A 90 1.65 -4.96 10.58
CA ARG A 90 2.61 -5.41 11.61
C ARG A 90 3.15 -6.83 11.36
N GLY A 91 2.47 -7.60 10.52
CA GLY A 91 2.84 -8.96 10.16
C GLY A 91 3.92 -9.01 9.07
N PRO A 92 4.25 -10.24 8.60
CA PRO A 92 5.17 -10.43 7.47
C PRO A 92 4.68 -9.67 6.23
N ARG A 93 5.62 -9.02 5.51
CA ARG A 93 5.29 -8.37 4.25
C ARG A 93 4.93 -9.43 3.20
N PRO A 94 3.84 -9.24 2.43
CA PRO A 94 3.57 -10.11 1.28
C PRO A 94 4.67 -9.94 0.23
N ASP A 95 4.96 -11.03 -0.49
CA ASP A 95 5.85 -10.93 -1.66
C ASP A 95 5.12 -10.24 -2.81
N LEU A 96 5.38 -8.94 -2.98
CA LEU A 96 4.84 -8.16 -4.08
C LEU A 96 5.64 -8.34 -5.37
N THR A 97 6.75 -9.07 -5.36
CA THR A 97 7.61 -9.28 -6.53
C THR A 97 7.25 -10.54 -7.30
N ALA A 98 6.48 -11.47 -6.72
CA ALA A 98 6.26 -12.82 -7.27
C ALA A 98 7.58 -13.54 -7.59
N GLY A 99 8.59 -13.37 -6.74
CA GLY A 99 9.94 -13.92 -6.94
C GLY A 99 10.80 -13.24 -8.03
N TYR A 100 10.32 -12.17 -8.67
CA TYR A 100 11.11 -11.44 -9.66
C TYR A 100 12.23 -10.63 -8.99
N LYS A 101 13.42 -10.67 -9.59
CA LYS A 101 14.57 -9.85 -9.17
C LYS A 101 14.65 -8.59 -10.03
N TYR A 102 13.97 -7.53 -9.59
CA TYR A 102 14.09 -6.21 -10.22
C TYR A 102 15.51 -5.65 -10.08
N LEU A 103 15.90 -4.76 -10.98
CA LEU A 103 17.20 -4.08 -10.90
C LEU A 103 17.20 -3.13 -9.68
N GLY A 104 18.30 -3.08 -8.95
CA GLY A 104 18.49 -2.19 -7.80
C GLY A 104 18.80 -0.74 -8.23
N VAL A 105 17.90 -0.12 -8.98
CA VAL A 105 17.98 1.28 -9.41
C VAL A 105 16.78 2.08 -8.89
N ASP A 106 16.95 3.37 -8.64
CA ASP A 106 15.95 4.23 -7.98
C ASP A 106 14.56 4.14 -8.58
N ARG A 107 14.44 4.13 -9.91
CA ARG A 107 13.14 4.05 -10.61
C ARG A 107 12.39 2.75 -10.34
N MET A 108 13.06 1.70 -9.85
CA MET A 108 12.48 0.39 -9.55
C MET A 108 12.22 0.18 -8.05
N ALA A 109 12.47 1.18 -7.20
CA ALA A 109 12.35 1.05 -5.76
C ALA A 109 10.93 0.74 -5.26
N TYR A 110 9.90 1.04 -6.06
CA TYR A 110 8.48 0.74 -5.78
C TYR A 110 7.84 -0.11 -6.89
N TYR A 111 8.66 -0.88 -7.63
CA TYR A 111 8.16 -1.84 -8.62
C TYR A 111 7.53 -3.05 -7.94
N VAL A 112 6.42 -3.50 -8.52
CA VAL A 112 5.70 -4.68 -8.07
C VAL A 112 5.37 -5.59 -9.25
N ASN A 113 5.12 -6.86 -8.97
CA ASN A 113 4.47 -7.74 -9.91
C ASN A 113 2.97 -7.42 -9.90
N LYS A 114 2.39 -7.20 -11.09
CA LYS A 114 0.99 -6.84 -11.25
C LYS A 114 0.05 -7.80 -10.54
N THR A 115 0.17 -9.10 -10.78
CA THR A 115 -0.77 -10.09 -10.23
C THR A 115 -0.61 -10.19 -8.72
N ALA A 116 0.62 -10.37 -8.22
CA ALA A 116 0.86 -10.47 -6.79
C ALA A 116 0.41 -9.23 -6.02
N TYR A 117 0.62 -8.04 -6.58
CA TYR A 117 0.16 -6.79 -5.95
C TYR A 117 -1.36 -6.74 -5.82
N ARG A 118 -2.07 -7.01 -6.93
CA ARG A 118 -3.53 -6.96 -6.96
C ARG A 118 -4.14 -8.02 -6.05
N ASP A 119 -3.61 -9.24 -6.07
CA ASP A 119 -4.05 -10.34 -5.20
C ASP A 119 -3.85 -9.98 -3.72
N ALA A 120 -2.72 -9.36 -3.36
CA ALA A 120 -2.47 -8.91 -2.00
C ALA A 120 -3.45 -7.83 -1.54
N VAL A 121 -3.69 -6.79 -2.37
CA VAL A 121 -4.61 -5.70 -2.01
C VAL A 121 -6.06 -6.19 -1.95
N THR A 122 -6.52 -6.90 -2.98
CA THR A 122 -7.91 -7.41 -3.04
C THR A 122 -8.17 -8.52 -2.02
N GLY A 123 -7.17 -9.35 -1.72
CA GLY A 123 -7.24 -10.34 -0.64
C GLY A 123 -7.43 -9.68 0.71
N LEU A 124 -6.70 -8.59 0.99
CA LEU A 124 -6.87 -7.82 2.22
C LEU A 124 -8.25 -7.16 2.30
N VAL A 125 -8.77 -6.62 1.19
CA VAL A 125 -10.15 -6.09 1.11
C VAL A 125 -11.20 -7.18 1.39
N ALA A 126 -11.01 -8.38 0.86
CA ALA A 126 -11.91 -9.51 1.11
C ALA A 126 -11.86 -9.94 2.58
N GLU A 127 -10.68 -9.98 3.20
CA GLU A 127 -10.53 -10.24 4.64
C GLU A 127 -11.20 -9.18 5.51
N MET A 128 -11.02 -7.89 5.19
CA MET A 128 -11.72 -6.79 5.87
C MET A 128 -13.23 -6.95 5.78
N THR A 129 -13.74 -7.31 4.61
CA THR A 129 -15.18 -7.46 4.36
C THR A 129 -15.75 -8.64 5.15
N ARG A 130 -15.06 -9.79 5.16
CA ARG A 130 -15.44 -10.95 5.97
C ARG A 130 -15.42 -10.64 7.46
N ALA A 131 -14.39 -9.96 7.95
CA ALA A 131 -14.27 -9.57 9.36
C ALA A 131 -15.40 -8.61 9.80
N ALA A 132 -15.88 -7.77 8.88
CA ALA A 132 -17.03 -6.90 9.11
C ALA A 132 -18.39 -7.63 9.07
N GLY A 133 -18.41 -8.95 8.83
CA GLY A 133 -19.64 -9.73 8.69
C GLY A 133 -20.31 -9.63 7.31
N GLY A 134 -19.61 -9.09 6.30
CA GLY A 134 -20.06 -9.11 4.91
C GLY A 134 -19.78 -10.45 4.23
N ALA A 135 -20.65 -10.86 3.31
CA ALA A 135 -20.32 -11.93 2.36
C ALA A 135 -19.25 -11.42 1.38
N ALA A 136 -18.21 -12.25 1.16
CA ALA A 136 -17.09 -11.94 0.27
C ALA A 136 -17.48 -11.98 -1.22
#